data_AF-A0A399F4X1-F1
#
_entry.id   AF-A0A399F4X1-F1
#
_cell.length_a   1.000
_cell.length_b   1.000
_cell.length_c   1.000
_cell.angle_alpha   90.00
_cell.angle_beta   90.00
_cell.angle_gamma   90.00
#
_symmetry.space_group_name_H-M   'P 1'
#
loop_
_entity.id
_entity.type
_entity.pdbx_description
1 polymer ?
#
loop_
_entity_poly.entity_id
_entity_poly.type
_entity_poly.pdbx_seq_one_letter_code
_entity_poly.pdbx_strand_id
1 'polypeptide(L)'
;MCRRSRTLSRISPHRFIAHCDCCGGIVHLAWDNLTLALSPEDFRRLNEFFTLHAEPPKVQEEGVEVVLYQRETPSSASVRLWIGNVGLRLERLSWGELRHLCFLASQTLELPELFPEAPTARPRQLN
;
A
#
# COMPACT_ATOMS: atom_id res chain seq x y z
N MET A 1 -15.20 13.46 -3.86
CA MET A 1 -15.49 12.08 -3.43
C MET A 1 -16.95 11.74 -3.72
N CYS A 2 -17.26 10.55 -4.24
CA CYS A 2 -18.64 10.10 -4.49
C CYS A 2 -19.41 9.98 -3.16
N ARG A 3 -20.70 10.36 -3.14
CA ARG A 3 -21.55 10.25 -1.93
C ARG A 3 -21.82 8.81 -1.50
N ARG A 4 -21.56 7.83 -2.37
CA ARG A 4 -21.67 6.40 -2.09
C ARG A 4 -20.35 5.75 -1.71
N SER A 5 -19.35 6.54 -1.30
CA SER A 5 -18.08 5.97 -0.82
C SER A 5 -18.24 5.42 0.59
N ARG A 6 -17.86 4.16 0.83
CA ARG A 6 -17.72 3.59 2.17
C ARG A 6 -16.26 3.63 2.61
N THR A 7 -16.00 4.02 3.86
CA THR A 7 -14.63 3.94 4.40
C THR A 7 -14.31 2.48 4.70
N LEU A 8 -13.16 2.00 4.22
CA LEU A 8 -12.66 0.65 4.46
C LEU A 8 -11.76 0.60 5.68
N SER A 9 -10.86 1.58 5.82
CA SER A 9 -9.94 1.69 6.93
C SER A 9 -9.61 3.15 7.21
N ARG A 10 -9.29 3.49 8.47
CA ARG A 10 -9.04 4.87 8.90
C ARG A 10 -8.11 4.93 10.11
N ILE A 11 -7.13 5.83 10.04
CA ILE A 11 -6.31 6.25 11.19
C ILE A 11 -6.77 7.63 11.67
N SER A 12 -7.01 8.55 10.73
CA SER A 12 -7.45 9.93 11.03
C SER A 12 -8.39 10.45 9.94
N PRO A 13 -9.02 11.64 10.13
CA PRO A 13 -9.86 12.24 9.10
C PRO A 13 -9.16 12.50 7.76
N HIS A 14 -7.83 12.58 7.75
CA HIS A 14 -7.00 12.84 6.56
C HIS A 14 -6.14 11.63 6.14
N ARG A 15 -6.20 10.52 6.90
CA ARG A 15 -5.50 9.26 6.59
C ARG A 15 -6.48 8.10 6.63
N PHE A 16 -7.03 7.77 5.47
CA PHE A 16 -8.04 6.74 5.35
C PHE A 16 -8.08 6.16 3.93
N ILE A 17 -8.64 4.96 3.82
CA ILE A 17 -8.95 4.33 2.54
C ILE A 17 -10.46 4.16 2.44
N ALA A 18 -11.04 4.53 1.31
CA ALA A 18 -12.45 4.39 1.02
C ALA A 18 -12.68 3.69 -0.32
N HIS A 19 -13.77 2.95 -0.44
CA HIS A 19 -14.21 2.32 -1.67
C HIS A 19 -15.41 3.04 -2.25
N CYS A 20 -15.42 3.20 -3.56
CA CYS A 20 -16.50 3.83 -4.30
C CYS A 20 -17.17 2.82 -5.25
N ASP A 21 -18.33 2.30 -4.85
CA ASP A 21 -19.09 1.33 -5.67
C ASP A 21 -19.63 1.96 -6.97
N CYS A 22 -19.75 3.29 -7.02
CA CYS A 22 -20.42 4.03 -8.11
C CYS A 22 -19.53 4.25 -9.35
N CYS A 23 -18.21 4.09 -9.23
CA CYS A 23 -17.23 4.46 -10.27
C CYS A 23 -16.39 3.26 -10.76
N GLY A 24 -16.95 2.05 -10.80
CA GLY A 24 -16.17 0.85 -11.16
C GLY A 24 -15.25 0.35 -10.04
N GLY A 25 -15.64 0.60 -8.78
CA GLY A 25 -14.93 0.09 -7.61
C GLY A 25 -13.65 0.85 -7.25
N ILE A 26 -13.55 2.14 -7.58
CA ILE A 26 -12.36 2.94 -7.28
C ILE A 26 -12.07 2.96 -5.79
N VAL A 27 -10.81 2.73 -5.45
CA VAL A 27 -10.28 2.86 -4.10
C VAL A 27 -9.65 4.24 -3.94
N HIS A 28 -10.16 5.03 -3.01
CA HIS A 28 -9.62 6.33 -2.65
C HIS A 28 -8.67 6.18 -1.46
N LEU A 29 -7.39 6.45 -1.69
CA LEU A 29 -6.38 6.58 -0.63
C LEU A 29 -6.20 8.06 -0.29
N ALA A 30 -6.69 8.49 0.87
CA ALA A 30 -6.43 9.82 1.41
C ALA A 30 -5.21 9.76 2.34
N TRP A 31 -4.23 10.61 2.07
CA TRP A 31 -2.99 10.73 2.83
C TRP A 31 -2.61 12.19 3.02
N ASP A 32 -2.95 12.73 4.19
CA ASP A 32 -2.78 14.14 4.55
C ASP A 32 -3.44 15.08 3.54
N ASN A 33 -2.65 15.75 2.71
CA ASN A 33 -3.12 16.73 1.73
C ASN A 33 -3.34 16.12 0.33
N LEU A 34 -3.13 14.81 0.17
CA LEU A 34 -3.27 14.11 -1.10
C LEU A 34 -4.45 13.13 -1.03
N THR A 35 -5.17 12.98 -2.14
CA THR A 35 -6.08 11.85 -2.34
C THR A 35 -5.80 11.22 -3.69
N LEU A 36 -5.46 9.93 -3.67
CA LEU A 36 -5.24 9.12 -4.86
C LEU A 36 -6.51 8.32 -5.17
N ALA A 37 -6.90 8.28 -6.44
CA ALA A 37 -7.91 7.38 -6.95
C ALA A 37 -7.20 6.21 -7.63
N LEU A 38 -7.35 5.02 -7.06
CA LEU A 38 -6.72 3.80 -7.53
C LEU A 38 -7.77 2.90 -8.14
N SER A 39 -7.44 2.26 -9.26
CA SER A 39 -8.20 1.10 -9.71
C SER A 39 -8.09 -0.03 -8.67
N PRO A 40 -9.02 -1.00 -8.64
CA PRO A 40 -8.88 -2.18 -7.80
C PRO A 40 -7.55 -2.92 -8.02
N GLU A 41 -7.07 -2.97 -9.27
CA GLU A 41 -5.80 -3.60 -9.62
C GLU A 41 -4.60 -2.84 -9.06
N ASP A 42 -4.57 -1.52 -9.18
CA ASP A 42 -3.48 -0.70 -8.63
C ASP A 42 -3.44 -0.78 -7.11
N PHE A 43 -4.62 -0.80 -6.47
CA PHE A 43 -4.71 -0.99 -5.02
C PHE A 43 -4.20 -2.38 -4.61
N ARG A 44 -4.53 -3.42 -5.38
CA ARG A 44 -4.01 -4.78 -5.15
C ARG A 44 -2.48 -4.82 -5.24
N ARG A 45 -1.88 -4.27 -6.30
CA ARG A 45 -0.42 -4.18 -6.47
C ARG A 45 0.24 -3.41 -5.32
N LEU A 46 -0.36 -2.31 -4.89
CA LEU A 46 0.11 -1.55 -3.73
C LEU A 46 0.09 -2.38 -2.44
N ASN A 47 -0.96 -3.17 -2.23
CA ASN A 47 -1.08 -4.03 -1.06
C ASN A 47 -0.10 -5.21 -1.09
N GLU A 48 0.12 -5.82 -2.27
CA GLU A 48 1.17 -6.84 -2.48
C GLU A 48 2.54 -6.28 -2.13
N PHE A 49 2.84 -5.08 -2.61
CA PHE A 49 4.08 -4.39 -2.31
C PHE A 49 4.28 -4.22 -0.80
N PHE A 50 3.29 -3.72 -0.05
CA PHE A 50 3.40 -3.60 1.41
C PHE A 50 3.42 -4.94 2.16
N THR A 51 2.93 -6.01 1.53
CA THR A 51 3.00 -7.38 2.07
C THR A 51 4.42 -7.91 1.98
N LEU A 52 5.12 -7.66 0.86
CA LEU A 52 6.52 -8.03 0.64
C LEU A 52 7.49 -7.14 1.43
N HIS A 53 7.14 -5.87 1.62
CA HIS A 53 8.00 -4.87 2.28
C HIS A 53 7.42 -4.40 3.62
N ALA A 54 7.56 -5.24 4.64
CA ALA A 54 7.15 -4.91 6.01
C ALA A 54 7.90 -3.68 6.57
N GLU A 55 9.16 -3.52 6.18
CA GLU A 55 9.96 -2.32 6.42
C GLU A 55 10.21 -1.57 5.10
N PRO A 56 10.50 -0.25 5.15
CA PRO A 56 10.89 0.48 3.96
C PRO A 56 12.12 -0.16 3.31
N PRO A 57 12.12 -0.38 1.98
CA PRO A 57 13.25 -1.02 1.29
C PRO A 57 14.51 -0.17 1.45
N LYS A 58 15.66 -0.85 1.58
CA LYS A 58 16.97 -0.22 1.79
C LYS A 58 17.71 0.07 0.48
N VAL A 59 17.23 -0.49 -0.64
CA VAL A 59 17.80 -0.36 -1.99
C VAL A 59 16.68 0.12 -2.91
N GLN A 60 17.01 0.86 -3.97
CA GLN A 60 16.03 1.24 -4.99
C GLN A 60 15.45 -0.01 -5.65
N GLU A 61 14.13 -0.04 -5.77
CA GLU A 61 13.39 -1.08 -6.48
C GLU A 61 12.45 -0.40 -7.49
N GLU A 62 12.01 -1.15 -8.49
CA GLU A 62 11.16 -0.63 -9.56
C GLU A 62 9.86 -0.04 -8.98
N GLY A 63 9.58 1.24 -9.22
CA GLY A 63 8.44 1.96 -8.64
C GLY A 63 8.66 2.53 -7.23
N VAL A 64 9.83 2.34 -6.61
CA VAL A 64 10.17 2.87 -5.29
C VAL A 64 11.53 3.54 -5.32
N GLU A 65 11.51 4.87 -5.23
CA GLU A 65 12.73 5.64 -5.13
C GLU A 65 13.08 5.84 -3.65
N VAL A 66 14.08 5.11 -3.16
CA VAL A 66 14.60 5.31 -1.81
C VAL A 66 15.50 6.55 -1.80
N VAL A 67 14.97 7.69 -1.34
CA VAL A 67 15.72 8.95 -1.19
C VAL A 67 16.06 9.20 0.28
N LEU A 68 17.25 8.76 0.70
CA LEU A 68 17.77 9.03 2.04
C LEU A 68 18.10 10.52 2.19
N TYR A 69 17.18 11.29 2.77
CA TYR A 69 17.48 12.65 3.21
C TYR A 69 18.29 12.60 4.51
N GLN A 70 19.61 12.74 4.41
CA GLN A 70 20.40 13.20 5.54
C GLN A 70 20.06 14.68 5.77
N ARG A 71 19.07 14.96 6.63
CA ARG A 71 19.19 16.14 7.48
C ARG A 71 20.35 15.90 8.44
N GLU A 72 20.89 16.96 9.02
CA GLU A 72 22.01 16.95 9.98
C GLU A 72 21.82 15.98 11.17
N THR A 73 20.64 15.38 11.32
CA THR A 73 20.33 14.24 12.18
C THR A 73 20.19 12.91 11.39
N PRO A 74 20.99 11.87 11.71
CA PRO A 74 21.00 10.58 11.00
C PRO A 74 19.74 9.70 11.19
N SER A 75 18.68 10.22 11.79
CA SER A 75 17.46 9.48 12.17
C SER A 75 16.28 9.62 11.21
N SER A 76 16.31 10.54 10.25
CA SER A 76 15.16 10.85 9.37
C SER A 76 15.31 10.29 7.96
N ALA A 77 15.50 8.98 7.82
CA ALA A 77 15.37 8.33 6.51
C ALA A 77 13.91 8.36 6.06
N SER A 78 13.64 8.88 4.86
CA SER A 78 12.32 8.84 4.23
C SER A 78 12.40 8.09 2.90
N VAL A 79 11.35 7.37 2.53
CA VAL A 79 11.24 6.68 1.24
C VAL A 79 10.26 7.44 0.36
N ARG A 80 10.51 7.51 -0.94
CA ARG A 80 9.50 7.96 -1.91
C ARG A 80 8.89 6.74 -2.58
N LEU A 81 7.61 6.54 -2.33
CA LEU A 81 6.81 5.53 -3.01
C LEU A 81 6.14 6.18 -4.22
N TRP A 82 6.35 5.63 -5.42
CA TRP A 82 5.65 6.08 -6.61
C TRP A 82 4.43 5.21 -6.86
N ILE A 83 3.26 5.84 -7.03
CA ILE A 83 2.02 5.17 -7.39
C ILE A 83 1.55 5.80 -8.70
N GLY A 84 1.84 5.13 -9.81
CA GLY A 84 1.78 5.74 -11.14
C GLY A 84 2.72 6.95 -11.22
N ASN A 85 2.17 8.14 -11.49
CA ASN A 85 2.93 9.39 -11.61
C ASN A 85 2.97 10.24 -10.33
N VAL A 86 2.45 9.72 -9.21
CA VAL A 86 2.39 10.46 -7.95
C VAL A 86 3.39 9.88 -6.94
N GLY A 87 4.27 10.74 -6.43
CA GLY A 87 5.23 10.39 -5.39
C GLY A 87 4.72 10.70 -3.99
N LEU A 88 4.71 9.70 -3.11
CA LEU A 88 4.44 9.84 -1.68
C LEU A 88 5.75 9.75 -0.89
N ARG A 89 6.08 10.82 -0.15
CA ARG A 89 7.20 10.79 0.79
C ARG A 89 6.75 10.25 2.13
N LEU A 90 7.35 9.15 2.57
CA LEU A 90 6.99 8.45 3.79
C LEU A 90 8.20 8.33 4.72
N GLU A 91 8.03 8.73 5.97
CA GLU A 91 8.94 8.36 7.06
C GLU A 91 8.62 6.94 7.55
N ARG A 92 9.49 6.35 8.38
CA ARG A 92 9.31 4.97 8.86
C ARG A 92 7.97 4.73 9.56
N LEU A 93 7.50 5.68 10.37
CA LEU A 93 6.19 5.56 11.03
C LEU A 93 5.05 5.62 9.99
N SER A 94 5.10 6.61 9.10
CA SER A 94 4.15 6.79 8.00
C SER A 94 4.09 5.56 7.07
N TRP A 95 5.21 4.87 6.87
CA TRP A 95 5.25 3.60 6.14
C TRP A 95 4.41 2.53 6.83
N GLY A 96 4.63 2.33 8.13
CA GLY A 96 3.88 1.36 8.94
C GLY A 96 2.39 1.65 8.95
N GLU A 97 2.02 2.93 9.07
CA GLU A 97 0.63 3.39 9.03
C GLU A 97 -0.03 3.15 7.67
N LEU A 98 0.63 3.50 6.56
CA LEU A 98 0.08 3.29 5.22
C LEU A 98 -0.07 1.80 4.92
N ARG A 99 0.93 0.99 5.27
CA ARG A 99 0.86 -0.47 5.20
C ARG A 99 -0.32 -1.01 6.00
N HIS A 100 -0.50 -0.56 7.24
CA HIS A 100 -1.59 -1.01 8.09
C HIS A 100 -2.96 -0.64 7.52
N LEU A 101 -3.11 0.58 6.98
CA LEU A 101 -4.34 1.00 6.30
C LEU A 101 -4.66 0.13 5.09
N CYS A 102 -3.66 -0.18 4.25
CA CYS A 102 -3.84 -1.03 3.07
C CYS A 102 -4.26 -2.45 3.49
N PHE A 103 -3.62 -3.02 4.50
CA PHE A 103 -3.96 -4.33 5.04
C PHE A 103 -5.42 -4.38 5.54
N LEU A 104 -5.83 -3.43 6.38
CA LEU A 104 -7.22 -3.40 6.89
C LEU A 104 -8.24 -3.19 5.75
N ALA A 105 -7.89 -2.36 4.77
CA ALA A 105 -8.75 -2.12 3.62
C ALA A 105 -8.90 -3.37 2.74
N SER A 106 -7.83 -4.15 2.53
CA SER A 106 -7.89 -5.38 1.73
C SER A 106 -8.76 -6.45 2.39
N GLN A 107 -8.65 -6.60 3.71
CA GLN A 107 -9.50 -7.50 4.50
C GLN A 107 -10.99 -7.13 4.38
N THR A 108 -11.30 -5.83 4.34
CA THR A 108 -12.69 -5.33 4.21
C THR A 108 -13.25 -5.45 2.79
N LEU A 109 -12.39 -5.49 1.78
CA LEU A 109 -12.78 -5.65 0.38
C LEU A 109 -12.96 -7.11 -0.03
N GLU A 110 -12.63 -8.08 0.83
CA GLU A 110 -12.58 -9.51 0.47
C GLU A 110 -11.74 -9.76 -0.80
N LEU A 111 -10.70 -8.95 -1.02
CA LEU A 111 -9.75 -9.24 -2.10
C LEU A 111 -9.10 -10.58 -1.78
N PRO A 112 -9.06 -11.55 -2.74
CA PRO A 112 -8.51 -12.87 -2.48
C PRO A 112 -7.11 -12.70 -1.90
N GLU A 113 -6.88 -13.34 -0.76
CA GLU A 113 -5.64 -13.19 -0.03
C GLU A 113 -4.47 -13.51 -0.95
N LEU A 114 -3.56 -12.55 -1.11
CA LEU A 114 -2.31 -12.70 -1.86
C LEU A 114 -1.28 -13.45 -1.01
N PHE A 115 -1.71 -14.51 -0.35
CA PHE A 115 -0.75 -15.49 0.12
C PHE A 115 -0.20 -16.18 -1.13
N PRO A 116 1.13 -16.25 -1.31
CA PRO A 116 1.66 -17.22 -2.25
C PRO A 116 1.11 -18.56 -1.79
N GLU A 117 0.35 -19.24 -2.67
CA GLU A 117 0.03 -20.64 -2.45
C GLU A 117 1.33 -21.31 -2.04
N ALA A 118 1.38 -21.86 -0.83
CA ALA A 118 2.54 -22.62 -0.38
C ALA A 118 2.90 -23.58 -1.50
N PRO A 119 4.18 -23.65 -1.93
CA PRO A 119 4.55 -24.46 -3.08
C PRO A 119 4.01 -25.86 -2.82
N THR A 120 3.05 -26.27 -3.63
CA THR A 120 2.47 -27.61 -3.57
C THR A 120 3.65 -28.55 -3.72
N ALA A 121 4.06 -29.16 -2.61
CA ALA A 121 5.14 -30.11 -2.58
C ALA A 121 4.72 -31.22 -3.56
N ARG A 122 5.30 -31.22 -4.75
CA ARG A 122 5.14 -32.33 -5.68
C ARG A 122 5.58 -33.58 -4.91
N PRO A 123 4.74 -34.62 -4.80
CA PRO A 123 5.18 -35.85 -4.20
C PRO A 123 6.40 -36.33 -5.00
N ARG A 124 7.55 -36.45 -4.31
CA ARG A 124 8.74 -37.09 -4.87
C ARG A 124 8.32 -38.47 -5.36
N GLN A 125 8.24 -38.65 -6.68
CA GLN A 125 8.25 -40.00 -7.23
C GLN A 125 9.64 -40.58 -6.96
N LEU A 126 9.68 -41.51 -6.03
CA LEU A 126 10.81 -42.40 -5.82
C LEU A 126 10.86 -43.33 -7.04
N ASN A 127 11.87 -43.14 -7.87
CA ASN A 127 12.37 -44.20 -8.76
C ASN A 127 13.47 -44.96 -8.02
#